data_AF-A0A8T6KN78-F1
#
_entry.id   AF-A0A8T6KN78-F1
#
_cell.length_a   1.000
_cell.length_b   1.000
_cell.length_c   1.000
_cell.angle_alpha   90.00
_cell.angle_beta   90.00
_cell.angle_gamma   90.00
#
_symmetry.space_group_name_H-M   'P 1'
#
loop_
_entity.id
_entity.type
_entity.pdbx_description
1 polymer ?
#
loop_
_entity_poly.entity_id
_entity_poly.type
_entity_poly.pdbx_seq_one_letter_code
_entity_poly.pdbx_strand_id
1 'polypeptide(L)'
;LYTPEAYQAEKQIRTVNDKLRPAARRLARSFFGRVRRVETDRQGRILIPPQMREERSITGDTTIVGMGEYLEIWNSEAWHSEQAEIDESYGELLQALADSLEPSSNSEGSS
;
A
#
# COMPACT_ATOMS: atom_id res chain seq x y z
N LEU A 1 5.45 -5.10 -2.63
CA LEU A 1 6.91 -5.36 -2.54
C LEU A 1 7.61 -4.03 -2.53
N TYR A 2 8.35 -3.74 -1.47
CA TYR A 2 9.16 -2.54 -1.36
C TYR A 2 10.61 -2.87 -1.67
N THR A 3 11.34 -1.96 -2.30
CA THR A 3 12.80 -2.04 -2.36
C THR A 3 13.38 -1.91 -0.94
N PRO A 4 14.57 -2.48 -0.66
CA PRO A 4 15.23 -2.30 0.63
C PRO A 4 15.35 -0.83 1.03
N GLU A 5 15.59 0.06 0.08
CA GLU A 5 15.71 1.51 0.22
C GLU A 5 14.36 2.16 0.58
N ALA A 6 13.27 1.83 -0.15
CA ALA A 6 11.93 2.31 0.19
C ALA A 6 11.48 1.82 1.59
N TYR A 7 11.85 0.59 1.95
CA TYR A 7 11.63 0.07 3.30
C TYR A 7 12.47 0.79 4.37
N GLN A 8 13.68 1.29 4.05
CA GLN A 8 14.43 2.14 4.98
C GLN A 8 13.75 3.50 5.19
N ALA A 9 13.13 4.08 4.16
CA ALA A 9 12.36 5.32 4.31
C ALA A 9 11.15 5.11 5.24
N GLU A 10 10.49 3.95 5.17
CA GLU A 10 9.43 3.56 6.12
C GLU A 10 9.92 3.35 7.56
N LYS A 11 11.23 3.19 7.84
CA LYS A 11 11.71 3.14 9.24
C LYS A 11 11.37 4.41 10.01
N GLN A 12 11.18 5.54 9.34
CA GLN A 12 10.72 6.76 10.01
C GLN A 12 9.34 6.56 10.66
N ILE A 13 8.45 5.76 10.07
CA ILE A 13 7.15 5.37 10.66
C ILE A 13 7.36 4.60 11.98
N ARG A 14 8.43 3.80 12.08
CA ARG A 14 8.82 3.13 13.33
C ARG A 14 9.40 4.09 14.37
N THR A 15 10.09 5.15 13.95
CA THR A 15 10.61 6.20 14.84
C THR A 15 9.49 7.10 15.39
N VAL A 16 8.40 7.28 14.66
CA VAL A 16 7.21 7.97 15.17
C VAL A 16 6.48 7.13 16.24
N ASN A 17 6.71 5.81 16.30
CA ASN A 17 5.99 4.85 17.16
C ASN A 17 6.06 5.11 18.67
N ASP A 18 7.11 5.76 19.19
CA ASP A 18 7.16 6.16 20.61
C ASP A 18 6.20 7.33 20.92
N LYS A 19 5.77 8.08 19.90
CA LYS A 19 4.85 9.24 20.03
C LYS A 19 3.45 9.00 19.42
N LEU A 20 3.20 7.83 18.82
CA LEU A 20 1.92 7.52 18.17
C LEU A 20 0.81 7.20 19.18
N ARG A 21 -0.36 7.85 19.01
CA ARG A 21 -1.62 7.55 19.75
C ARG A 21 -1.98 6.05 19.67
N PRO A 22 -2.75 5.48 20.62
CA PRO A 22 -3.06 4.04 20.66
C PRO A 22 -3.58 3.43 19.34
N ALA A 23 -4.38 4.18 18.57
CA ALA A 23 -4.89 3.76 17.27
C ALA A 23 -3.78 3.55 16.23
N ALA A 24 -2.82 4.48 16.17
CA ALA A 24 -1.71 4.40 15.23
C ALA A 24 -0.76 3.23 15.55
N ARG A 25 -0.55 2.89 16.84
CA ARG A 25 0.19 1.66 17.21
C ARG A 25 -0.52 0.38 16.78
N ARG A 26 -1.86 0.35 16.84
CA ARG A 26 -2.66 -0.80 16.35
C ARG A 26 -2.52 -0.95 14.84
N LEU A 27 -2.61 0.16 14.10
CA LEU A 27 -2.41 0.18 12.64
C LEU A 27 -1.00 -0.27 12.25
N ALA A 28 0.03 0.25 12.93
CA ALA A 28 1.42 -0.16 12.70
C ALA A 28 1.64 -1.65 12.94
N ARG A 29 1.07 -2.24 14.00
CA ARG A 29 1.12 -3.69 14.23
C ARG A 29 0.43 -4.49 13.12
N SER A 30 -0.72 -4.02 12.65
CA SER A 30 -1.44 -4.67 11.55
C SER A 30 -0.61 -4.66 10.27
N PHE A 31 -0.02 -3.52 9.93
CA PHE A 31 0.80 -3.35 8.73
C PHE A 31 2.13 -4.13 8.83
N PHE A 32 2.99 -3.78 9.78
CA PHE A 32 4.32 -4.40 9.91
C PHE A 32 4.26 -5.88 10.32
N GLY A 33 3.21 -6.30 11.03
CA GLY A 33 2.99 -7.72 11.36
C GLY A 33 2.76 -8.58 10.12
N ARG A 34 2.36 -7.99 8.99
CA ARG A 34 2.16 -8.65 7.70
C ARG A 34 3.34 -8.51 6.74
N VAL A 35 4.36 -7.72 7.09
CA VAL A 35 5.57 -7.55 6.27
C VAL A 35 6.49 -8.76 6.46
N ARG A 36 7.06 -9.25 5.36
CA ARG A 36 8.08 -10.30 5.36
C ARG A 36 9.25 -9.85 4.49
N ARG A 37 10.46 -10.04 4.96
CA ARG A 37 11.66 -9.91 4.12
C ARG A 37 11.78 -11.18 3.28
N VAL A 38 11.91 -11.01 1.97
CA VAL A 38 12.11 -12.09 1.01
C VAL A 38 13.36 -11.76 0.20
N GLU A 39 14.11 -12.80 -0.17
CA GLU A 39 15.28 -12.67 -1.03
C GLU A 39 14.92 -13.14 -2.44
N THR A 40 15.52 -12.51 -3.43
CA THR A 40 15.45 -12.94 -4.82
C THR A 40 16.46 -14.05 -5.06
N ASP A 41 16.08 -15.09 -5.81
CA ASP A 41 17.05 -16.07 -6.27
C ASP A 41 17.97 -15.52 -7.37
N ARG A 42 18.90 -16.34 -7.87
CA ARG A 42 19.86 -15.93 -8.92
C ARG A 42 19.20 -15.57 -10.25
N GLN A 43 17.94 -15.94 -10.47
CA GLN A 43 17.16 -15.61 -11.67
C GLN A 43 16.23 -14.41 -11.43
N GLY A 44 16.31 -13.77 -10.26
CA GLY A 44 15.47 -12.64 -9.90
C GLY A 44 14.07 -13.03 -9.44
N ARG A 45 13.79 -14.31 -9.18
CA ARG A 45 12.46 -14.77 -8.74
C ARG A 45 12.29 -14.51 -7.24
N ILE A 46 11.09 -14.08 -6.85
CA ILE A 46 10.70 -13.88 -5.45
C ILE A 46 9.76 -15.01 -5.05
N LEU A 47 10.12 -15.74 -3.99
CA LEU A 47 9.24 -16.76 -3.43
C LEU A 47 8.27 -16.12 -2.43
N ILE A 48 6.99 -16.06 -2.77
CA ILE A 48 5.95 -15.56 -1.86
C ILE A 48 5.65 -16.63 -0.80
N PRO A 49 5.75 -16.31 0.51
CA PRO A 49 5.44 -17.26 1.58
C PRO A 49 4.02 -17.85 1.44
N PRO A 50 3.82 -19.17 1.65
CA PRO A 50 2.52 -19.83 1.48
C PRO A 50 1.37 -19.15 2.23
N GLN A 51 1.60 -18.78 3.50
CA GLN A 51 0.61 -18.07 4.31
C GLN A 51 0.13 -16.76 3.65
N MET A 52 1.02 -16.00 3.02
CA MET A 52 0.65 -14.74 2.36
C MET A 52 -0.16 -14.97 1.08
N ARG A 53 0.08 -16.10 0.39
CA ARG A 53 -0.69 -16.51 -0.78
C ARG A 53 -2.11 -16.92 -0.38
N GLU A 54 -2.23 -17.69 0.69
CA GLU A 54 -3.52 -18.13 1.24
C GLU A 54 -4.36 -16.95 1.74
N GLU A 55 -3.78 -16.05 2.55
CA GLU A 55 -4.47 -14.87 3.09
C GLU A 55 -4.99 -13.89 2.03
N ARG A 56 -4.41 -13.90 0.81
CA ARG A 56 -4.73 -12.98 -0.28
C ARG A 56 -5.26 -13.68 -1.53
N SER A 57 -5.58 -14.97 -1.43
CA SER A 57 -6.06 -15.79 -2.56
C SER A 57 -5.19 -15.65 -3.82
N ILE A 58 -3.87 -15.53 -3.65
CA ILE A 58 -2.90 -15.47 -4.76
C ILE A 58 -2.66 -16.90 -5.24
N THR A 59 -3.52 -17.32 -6.16
CA THR A 59 -3.52 -18.65 -6.78
C THR A 59 -3.62 -18.50 -8.29
N GLY A 60 -2.94 -19.34 -9.06
CA GLY A 60 -2.97 -19.26 -10.52
C GLY A 60 -2.21 -18.05 -11.05
N ASP A 61 -2.81 -17.35 -12.00
CA ASP A 61 -2.19 -16.21 -12.67
C ASP A 61 -2.16 -14.96 -11.77
N THR A 62 -1.01 -14.30 -11.76
CA THR A 62 -0.74 -13.14 -10.90
C THR A 62 -0.39 -11.93 -11.75
N THR A 63 -0.95 -10.78 -11.40
CA THR A 63 -0.62 -9.49 -12.03
C THR A 63 0.29 -8.67 -11.11
N ILE A 64 1.31 -8.05 -11.69
CA ILE A 64 2.22 -7.14 -10.99
C ILE A 64 1.95 -5.72 -11.47
N VAL A 65 1.69 -4.82 -10.53
CA VAL A 65 1.40 -3.40 -10.80
C VAL A 65 2.49 -2.55 -10.16
N GLY A 66 3.04 -1.60 -10.92
CA GLY A 66 4.04 -0.66 -10.40
C GLY A 66 3.38 0.59 -9.83
N MET A 67 3.68 0.90 -8.56
CA MET A 67 3.15 2.06 -7.82
C MET A 67 4.25 3.08 -7.49
N GLY A 68 5.22 3.22 -8.40
CA GLY A 68 6.42 4.04 -8.20
C GLY A 68 7.40 3.39 -7.23
N GLU A 69 7.22 3.60 -5.93
CA GLU A 69 8.16 3.18 -4.88
C GLU A 69 8.02 1.71 -4.46
N TYR A 70 6.93 1.08 -4.88
CA TYR A 70 6.64 -0.31 -4.56
C TYR A 70 5.88 -0.99 -5.70
N LEU A 71 5.90 -2.32 -5.69
CA LEU A 71 5.11 -3.15 -6.59
C LEU A 71 3.95 -3.77 -5.83
N GLU A 72 2.78 -3.83 -6.43
CA GLU A 72 1.67 -4.63 -5.93
C GLU A 72 1.64 -5.98 -6.63
N ILE A 73 1.18 -6.99 -5.90
CA ILE A 73 1.01 -8.34 -6.41
C ILE A 73 -0.45 -8.70 -6.18
N TRP A 74 -1.16 -8.96 -7.26
CA TRP A 74 -2.58 -9.23 -7.25
C TRP A 74 -2.87 -10.61 -7.84
N ASN A 75 -3.90 -11.26 -7.31
CA ASN A 75 -4.62 -12.26 -8.11
C ASN A 75 -5.17 -11.56 -9.36
N SER A 76 -4.96 -12.13 -10.55
CA SER A 76 -5.29 -11.42 -11.80
C SER A 76 -6.80 -11.18 -11.98
N GLU A 77 -7.65 -12.08 -11.50
CA GLU A 77 -9.11 -11.88 -11.54
C GLU A 77 -9.53 -10.72 -10.63
N ALA A 78 -8.97 -10.67 -9.42
CA ALA A 78 -9.20 -9.58 -8.47
C ALA A 78 -8.74 -8.24 -9.04
N TRP A 79 -7.57 -8.21 -9.71
CA TRP A 79 -7.07 -7.01 -10.37
C TRP A 79 -7.99 -6.53 -11.51
N HIS A 80 -8.51 -7.44 -12.33
CA HIS A 80 -9.45 -7.05 -13.39
C HIS A 80 -10.76 -6.48 -12.83
N SER A 81 -11.25 -7.03 -11.71
CA SER A 81 -12.42 -6.47 -11.02
C SER A 81 -12.14 -5.07 -10.48
N GLU A 82 -11.01 -4.88 -9.79
CA GLU A 82 -10.57 -3.58 -9.26
C GLU A 82 -10.44 -2.55 -10.39
N GLN A 83 -9.80 -2.92 -11.51
CA GLN A 83 -9.66 -2.03 -12.66
C GLN A 83 -11.01 -1.62 -13.26
N ALA A 84 -11.97 -2.54 -13.36
CA ALA A 84 -13.31 -2.22 -13.83
C ALA A 84 -14.02 -1.23 -12.90
N GLU A 85 -13.92 -1.44 -11.58
CA GLU A 85 -14.50 -0.53 -10.57
C GLU A 85 -13.83 0.86 -10.60
N ILE A 86 -12.51 0.90 -10.78
CA ILE A 86 -11.76 2.15 -10.96
C ILE A 86 -12.22 2.87 -12.22
N ASP A 87 -12.35 2.17 -13.35
CA ASP A 87 -12.76 2.76 -14.62
C ASP A 87 -14.19 3.35 -14.53
N GLU A 88 -15.10 2.65 -13.85
CA GLU A 88 -16.46 3.13 -13.58
C GLU A 88 -16.48 4.36 -12.67
N SER A 89 -15.58 4.41 -11.68
CA SER A 89 -15.54 5.45 -10.64
C SER A 89 -14.48 6.53 -10.88
N TYR A 90 -13.83 6.53 -12.06
CA TYR A 90 -12.61 7.28 -12.30
C TYR A 90 -12.75 8.78 -12.04
N GLY A 91 -13.86 9.37 -12.50
CA GLY A 91 -14.17 10.78 -12.28
C GLY A 91 -14.37 11.15 -10.80
N GLU A 92 -15.05 10.28 -10.04
CA GLU A 92 -15.28 10.49 -8.61
C GLU A 92 -13.97 10.37 -7.82
N LEU A 93 -13.14 9.38 -8.16
CA LEU A 93 -11.82 9.20 -7.56
C LEU A 93 -10.91 10.40 -7.81
N LEU A 94 -10.92 10.97 -9.03
CA LEU A 94 -10.18 12.18 -9.35
C LEU A 94 -10.67 13.39 -8.55
N GLN A 95 -11.97 13.55 -8.40
CA GLN A 95 -12.53 14.64 -7.60
C GLN A 95 -12.16 14.50 -6.12
N ALA A 96 -12.29 13.31 -5.54
CA ALA A 96 -11.91 13.05 -4.16
C ALA A 96 -10.42 13.31 -3.91
N LEU A 97 -9.56 12.95 -4.87
CA LEU A 97 -8.13 13.29 -4.81
C LEU A 97 -7.93 14.81 -4.85
N ALA A 98 -8.60 15.52 -5.77
CA ALA A 98 -8.49 16.97 -5.87
C ALA A 98 -8.89 17.67 -4.55
N ASP A 99 -10.02 17.29 -3.97
CA ASP A 99 -10.52 17.83 -2.70
C ASP A 99 -9.53 17.58 -1.55
N SER A 100 -8.83 16.44 -1.55
CA SER A 100 -7.83 16.11 -0.52
C SER A 100 -6.54 16.92 -0.61
N LEU A 101 -6.25 17.47 -1.80
CA LEU A 101 -5.06 18.27 -2.07
C LEU A 101 -5.31 19.77 -1.92
N GLU A 102 -6.57 20.20 -1.81
CA GLU A 102 -6.88 21.59 -1.50
C GLU A 102 -6.36 21.92 -0.08
N PRO A 103 -5.45 22.88 0.08
CA PRO A 103 -5.00 23.29 1.39
C PRO A 103 -6.23 23.81 2.14
N SER A 104 -6.49 23.29 3.34
CA SER A 104 -7.57 23.77 4.20
C SER A 104 -7.49 25.29 4.25
N SER A 105 -8.42 25.97 3.57
CA SER A 105 -8.43 27.42 3.45
C SER A 105 -8.30 27.98 4.86
N ASN A 106 -7.21 28.71 5.09
CA ASN A 106 -7.00 29.49 6.30
C ASN A 106 -8.34 30.11 6.71
N SER A 107 -8.79 29.83 7.92
CA SER A 107 -9.78 30.66 8.60
C SER A 107 -9.12 32.01 8.89
N GLU A 108 -8.92 32.81 7.85
CA GLU A 108 -8.70 34.24 7.97
C GLU A 108 -10.06 34.90 8.16
N GLY A 109 -10.21 35.52 9.32
CA GLY A 109 -11.17 36.60 9.54
C GLY A 109 -12.48 36.20 10.19
N SER A 110 -12.54 36.32 11.52
CA SER A 110 -13.46 37.29 12.13
C SER A 110 -13.12 37.52 13.60
N SER A 111 -12.59 38.72 13.83
CA SER A 111 -12.78 39.64 14.96
C SER A 111 -12.45 39.19 16.39
#